data_AF-A0A971D462-F1
#
_entry.id   AF-A0A971D462-F1
#
_cell.length_a   1.000
_cell.length_b   1.000
_cell.length_c   1.000
_cell.angle_alpha   90.00
_cell.angle_beta   90.00
_cell.angle_gamma   90.00
#
_symmetry.space_group_name_H-M   'P 1'
#
loop_
_entity.id
_entity.type
_entity.pdbx_description
1 polymer ?
#
loop_
_entity_poly.entity_id
_entity_poly.type
_entity_poly.pdbx_seq_one_letter_code
_entity_poly.pdbx_strand_id
1 'polypeptide(L)'
;MKSGRERFSRFQVLCAEREAWLEGGTSAGHDYYYDGVSFWRLLPDGTRRLLPSWRTPGHGWHHAEGCTCELCAAPQSTDARSLSVA
;
A
#
# COMPACT_ATOMS: atom_id res chain seq x y z
N MET A 1 -9.45 17.53 10.45
CA MET A 1 -8.69 16.30 10.70
C MET A 1 -8.86 15.40 9.49
N LYS A 2 -7.93 15.42 8.51
CA LYS A 2 -8.09 14.62 7.28
C LYS A 2 -7.84 13.15 7.60
N SER A 3 -8.81 12.33 7.19
CA SER A 3 -8.87 10.87 7.25
C SER A 3 -7.51 10.22 7.00
N GLY A 4 -7.15 9.22 7.80
CA GLY A 4 -5.96 8.42 7.55
C GLY A 4 -5.94 7.95 6.10
N ARG A 5 -4.83 8.20 5.39
CA ARG A 5 -4.59 7.69 4.02
C ARG A 5 -4.99 6.22 3.99
N GLU A 6 -5.93 5.87 3.12
CA GLU A 6 -6.37 4.49 2.99
C GLU A 6 -5.17 3.59 2.69
N ARG A 7 -5.06 2.51 3.45
CA ARG A 7 -3.93 1.59 3.37
C ARG A 7 -4.36 0.31 2.69
N PHE A 8 -3.74 0.02 1.56
CA PHE A 8 -4.03 -1.14 0.73
C PHE A 8 -3.08 -2.30 1.04
N SER A 9 -3.54 -3.49 0.67
CA SER A 9 -2.70 -4.69 0.58
C SER A 9 -1.81 -4.63 -0.67
N ARG A 10 -0.71 -5.39 -0.62
CA ARG A 10 0.20 -5.58 -1.76
C ARG A 10 -0.53 -6.13 -3.00
N PHE A 11 -1.50 -7.02 -2.80
CA PHE A 11 -2.27 -7.60 -3.89
C PHE A 11 -3.16 -6.54 -4.57
N GLN A 12 -3.83 -5.69 -3.79
CA GLN A 12 -4.66 -4.62 -4.34
C GLN A 12 -3.85 -3.63 -5.19
N VAL A 13 -2.66 -3.22 -4.73
CA VAL A 13 -1.82 -2.30 -5.51
C VAL A 13 -1.23 -2.96 -6.77
N LEU A 14 -0.92 -4.26 -6.71
CA LEU A 14 -0.54 -5.05 -7.88
C LEU A 14 -1.66 -5.04 -8.93
N CYS A 15 -2.89 -5.39 -8.53
CA CYS A 15 -4.03 -5.42 -9.44
C CYS A 15 -4.41 -4.04 -9.98
N ALA A 16 -4.16 -2.98 -9.22
CA ALA A 16 -4.43 -1.62 -9.67
C ALA A 16 -3.40 -1.13 -10.71
N GLU A 17 -2.21 -1.74 -10.76
CA GLU A 17 -1.09 -1.34 -11.62
C GLU A 17 -0.78 0.17 -11.50
N ARG A 18 -0.92 0.71 -10.29
CA ARG A 18 -0.63 2.12 -9.96
C ARG A 18 0.52 2.22 -9.00
N GLU A 19 1.22 3.34 -9.10
CA GLU A 19 2.30 3.65 -8.18
C GLU A 19 1.80 3.65 -6.73
N ALA A 20 2.57 3.00 -5.86
CA ALA A 20 2.23 2.88 -4.45
C ALA A 20 3.46 3.03 -3.56
N TRP A 21 3.26 3.61 -2.38
CA TRP A 21 4.30 3.84 -1.39
C TRP A 21 3.93 3.16 -0.07
N LEU A 22 4.95 2.75 0.65
CA LEU A 22 4.85 2.36 2.04
C LEU A 22 5.99 3.00 2.79
N GLU A 23 5.63 3.98 3.61
CA GLU A 23 6.55 4.68 4.50
C GLU A 23 6.62 3.92 5.83
N GLY A 24 7.82 3.76 6.38
CA GLY A 24 8.13 2.89 7.50
C GLY A 24 7.18 3.03 8.71
N GLY A 25 6.30 2.05 8.88
CA GLY A 25 5.51 1.83 10.09
C GLY A 25 5.77 0.44 10.65
N THR A 26 6.57 0.38 11.71
CA THR A 26 6.96 -0.78 12.55
C THR A 26 8.26 -1.55 12.19
N SER A 27 9.14 -1.52 13.19
CA SER A 27 10.34 -2.34 13.49
C SER A 27 11.55 -2.40 12.57
N ALA A 28 11.47 -2.02 11.28
CA ALA A 28 12.66 -2.00 10.40
C ALA A 28 12.91 -0.70 9.61
N GLY A 29 11.99 0.28 9.66
CA GLY A 29 12.24 1.65 9.16
C GLY A 29 12.61 1.78 7.67
N HIS A 30 12.24 0.82 6.83
CA HIS A 30 12.48 0.90 5.39
C HIS A 30 11.25 1.39 4.64
N ASP A 31 11.47 2.31 3.72
CA ASP A 31 10.45 2.74 2.77
C ASP A 31 10.44 1.81 1.56
N TYR A 32 9.24 1.60 1.03
CA TYR A 32 9.03 0.79 -0.16
C TYR A 32 8.22 1.57 -1.18
N TYR A 33 8.48 1.27 -2.44
CA TYR A 33 7.82 1.86 -3.60
C TYR A 33 7.50 0.78 -4.62
N TYR A 34 6.30 0.85 -5.19
CA TYR A 34 5.88 0.07 -6.33
C TYR A 34 5.67 1.05 -7.48
N ASP A 35 6.28 0.82 -8.64
CA ASP A 35 6.23 1.72 -9.80
C ASP A 35 5.08 1.41 -10.78
N GLY A 36 4.16 0.52 -10.39
CA GLY A 36 3.14 -0.03 -11.27
C GLY A 36 3.54 -1.37 -11.91
N VAL A 37 4.80 -1.79 -11.80
CA VAL A 37 5.33 -3.05 -12.37
C VAL A 37 6.20 -3.82 -11.37
N SER A 38 7.11 -3.12 -10.69
CA SER A 38 8.19 -3.65 -9.86
C SER A 38 8.19 -3.04 -8.47
N PHE A 39 8.65 -3.82 -7.49
CA PHE A 39 8.81 -3.35 -6.12
C PHE A 39 10.25 -2.98 -5.80
N TRP A 40 10.41 -1.89 -5.07
CA TRP A 40 11.67 -1.32 -4.69
C TRP A 40 11.71 -1.10 -3.18
N ARG A 41 12.82 -1.46 -2.55
CA ARG A 41 13.19 -0.94 -1.22
C ARG A 41 14.03 0.31 -1.41
N LEU A 42 13.65 1.38 -0.74
CA LEU A 42 14.40 2.63 -0.69
C LEU A 42 15.30 2.60 0.54
N LEU A 43 16.60 2.75 0.33
CA LEU A 43 17.59 2.79 1.40
C LEU A 43 17.91 4.25 1.78
N PRO A 44 18.35 4.51 3.02
CA PRO A 44 18.67 5.88 3.48
C PRO A 44 19.76 6.59 2.68
N ASP A 45 20.63 5.84 1.99
CA ASP A 45 21.69 6.35 1.12
C ASP A 45 21.20 6.74 -0.29
N GLY A 46 19.89 6.63 -0.55
CA GLY A 46 19.27 6.88 -1.86
C GLY A 46 19.30 5.69 -2.82
N THR A 47 19.97 4.59 -2.45
CA THR A 47 20.00 3.36 -3.24
C THR A 47 18.59 2.74 -3.31
N ARG A 48 18.21 2.26 -4.49
CA ARG A 48 16.98 1.50 -4.71
C ARG A 48 17.31 0.05 -5.00
N ARG A 49 16.72 -0.86 -4.23
CA ARG A 49 16.88 -2.31 -4.43
C ARG A 49 15.61 -2.92 -4.97
N LEU A 50 15.68 -3.50 -6.16
CA LEU A 50 14.60 -4.30 -6.73
C LEU A 50 14.31 -5.51 -5.84
N LEU A 51 13.04 -5.78 -5.59
CA LEU A 51 12.57 -6.90 -4.80
C LEU A 51 11.46 -7.64 -5.52
N PRO A 52 11.42 -8.98 -5.40
CA PRO A 52 10.21 -9.71 -5.75
C PRO A 52 9.09 -9.35 -4.76
N SER A 53 7.84 -9.41 -5.23
CA SER A 53 6.66 -8.97 -4.45
C SER A 53 6.60 -9.60 -3.05
N TRP A 54 6.91 -10.89 -2.91
CA TRP A 54 6.87 -11.61 -1.63
C TRP A 54 7.87 -11.11 -0.57
N ARG A 55 8.91 -10.34 -0.94
CA ARG A 55 9.87 -9.71 -0.01
C ARG A 55 9.49 -8.31 0.45
N THR A 56 8.32 -7.83 0.06
CA THR A 56 7.81 -6.51 0.43
C THR A 56 6.68 -6.64 1.46
N PRO A 57 6.32 -5.60 2.21
CA PRO A 57 5.24 -5.69 3.19
C PRO A 57 3.90 -6.07 2.54
N GLY A 58 3.10 -6.87 3.24
CA GLY A 58 1.80 -7.33 2.73
C GLY A 58 0.71 -6.26 2.74
N HIS A 59 0.83 -5.23 3.58
CA HIS A 59 -0.17 -4.19 3.82
C HIS A 59 0.52 -2.86 4.17
N GLY A 60 -0.24 -1.77 4.16
CA GLY A 60 0.27 -0.43 4.50
C GLY A 60 0.59 0.45 3.30
N TRP A 61 0.30 -0.05 2.09
CA TRP A 61 0.55 0.67 0.85
C TRP A 61 -0.46 1.80 0.66
N HIS A 62 -0.08 2.86 -0.03
CA HIS A 62 -0.98 3.94 -0.40
C HIS A 62 -0.58 4.48 -1.76
N HIS A 63 -1.55 4.96 -2.55
CA HIS A 63 -1.28 5.70 -3.78
C HIS A 63 -1.01 7.18 -3.49
N ALA A 64 -0.68 7.93 -4.54
CA ALA A 64 -0.50 9.37 -4.47
C ALA A 64 -1.77 10.05 -3.95
N GLU A 65 -1.59 11.21 -3.30
CA GLU A 65 -2.74 12.02 -2.91
C GLU A 65 -3.53 12.43 -4.17
N GLY A 66 -4.85 12.26 -4.14
CA GLY A 66 -5.72 12.54 -5.29
C GLY A 66 -5.75 11.46 -6.37
N CYS A 67 -5.20 10.26 -6.13
CA CYS A 67 -5.37 9.14 -7.04
C CYS A 67 -6.85 8.77 -7.24
N THR A 68 -7.31 8.72 -8.49
CA THR A 68 -8.71 8.44 -8.86
C THR A 68 -8.90 7.05 -9.50
N CYS A 69 -7.97 6.11 -9.27
CA CYS A 69 -8.14 4.74 -9.77
C CYS A 69 -9.33 4.07 -9.09
N GLU A 70 -9.88 3.01 -9.69
CA GLU A 70 -11.05 2.28 -9.16
C GLU A 70 -10.86 1.86 -7.70
N LEU A 71 -9.66 1.41 -7.32
CA LEU A 71 -9.33 1.05 -5.95
C LEU A 71 -9.46 2.24 -4.96
N CYS A 72 -9.07 3.45 -5.36
CA CYS A 72 -9.16 4.66 -4.53
C CYS A 72 -10.52 5.36 -4.62
N ALA A 73 -11.26 5.13 -5.70
CA ALA A 73 -12.62 5.64 -5.90
C ALA A 73 -13.69 4.72 -5.28
N ALA A 74 -13.32 3.48 -4.94
CA ALA A 74 -14.21 2.54 -4.29
C ALA A 74 -14.69 3.10 -2.94
N PRO A 75 -16.00 3.01 -2.63
CA PRO A 75 -16.47 3.35 -1.31
C PRO A 75 -15.79 2.43 -0.30
N GLN A 76 -15.19 3.02 0.75
CA GLN A 76 -14.65 2.25 1.86
C GLN A 76 -15.79 1.38 2.40
N SER A 77 -15.64 0.07 2.32
CA SER A 77 -16.61 -0.87 2.89
C SER A 77 -16.62 -0.67 4.41
N THR A 78 -17.48 0.21 4.88
CA THR A 78 -17.90 0.25 6.28
C THR A 78 -18.94 -0.85 6.51
N ASP A 79 -18.55 -2.13 6.41
CA ASP A 79 -19.01 -3.17 7.34
C ASP A 79 -18.42 -4.54 7.00
N ALA A 80 -17.69 -5.12 7.96
CA ALA A 80 -17.55 -6.57 8.10
C ALA A 80 -17.36 -6.94 9.58
N ARG A 81 -18.06 -6.27 10.50
CA ARG A 81 -18.16 -6.73 11.88
C ARG A 81 -19.61 -6.71 12.35
N SER A 82 -20.46 -7.40 11.59
CA SER A 82 -21.77 -7.88 12.05
C SER A 82 -22.10 -9.19 11.34
N LEU A 83 -21.37 -10.25 11.69
CA LEU A 83 -21.86 -11.61 11.57
C LEU A 83 -21.84 -12.24 12.97
N SER A 84 -22.95 -12.03 13.65
CA SER A 84 -23.70 -12.91 14.55
C SER A 84 -22.96 -14.07 15.24
N VAL A 85 -22.97 -14.06 16.58
CA VAL A 85 -23.23 -15.28 17.36
C VAL A 85 -24.69 -15.20 17.79
N ALA A 86 -25.49 -16.12 17.24
CA ALA A 86 -26.82 -16.46 17.71
C ALA A 86 -26.72 -17.44 18.88
#